data_AF-A0AAV6AMX8-F1
#
_entry.id   AF-A0AAV6AMX8-F1
#
_cell.length_a   1.000
_cell.length_b   1.000
_cell.length_c   1.000
_cell.angle_alpha   90.00
_cell.angle_beta   90.00
_cell.angle_gamma   90.00
#
_symmetry.space_group_name_H-M   'P 1'
#
loop_
_entity.id
_entity.type
_entity.pdbx_description
1 polymer ?
#
loop_
_entity_poly.entity_id
_entity_poly.type
_entity_poly.pdbx_seq_one_letter_code
_entity_poly.pdbx_strand_id
1 'polypeptide(L)'
;MDTPATRAPAVLDAPPKRPFLSPINRRRLENFQANRRGYWSFWIFMVLFVLTLFAELIANDRPLVVSYKGETLFPVLVDYPEEMFGGFFAITNYRDPFIKDEIEANGWILWPPIRYSYQTVNTELPSPAPSPPWWLMTPEERCSAYLEGVADPNCNAGNLNWLGTDDQGRDVVARLIYGFRISVLFGLVLAAFSSVVGIAAGAVQGYFG
;
A
#
# COMPACT_ATOMS: atom_id res chain seq x y z
N MET A 1 -70.31 -31.42 40.58
CA MET A 1 -70.14 -30.76 39.27
C MET A 1 -68.80 -30.05 39.32
N ASP A 2 -67.73 -30.75 38.98
CA ASP A 2 -66.39 -30.18 38.94
C ASP A 2 -66.11 -29.72 37.52
N THR A 3 -66.01 -28.41 37.33
CA THR A 3 -65.60 -27.79 36.06
C THR A 3 -64.15 -28.15 35.76
N PRO A 4 -63.82 -28.64 34.54
CA PRO A 4 -62.44 -28.92 34.19
C PRO A 4 -61.70 -27.58 34.00
N ALA A 5 -60.63 -27.37 34.77
CA ALA A 5 -59.76 -26.21 34.63
C ALA A 5 -59.10 -26.22 33.23
N THR A 6 -59.46 -25.25 32.40
CA THR A 6 -58.82 -25.00 31.10
C THR A 6 -57.37 -24.60 31.34
N ARG A 7 -56.41 -25.46 30.96
CA ARG A 7 -54.99 -25.11 30.97
C ARG A 7 -54.73 -24.04 29.89
N ALA A 8 -54.18 -22.91 30.30
CA ALA A 8 -53.74 -21.87 29.38
C ALA A 8 -52.69 -22.43 28.39
N PRO A 9 -52.71 -22.01 27.11
CA PRO A 9 -51.75 -22.48 26.12
C PRO A 9 -50.33 -22.08 26.53
N ALA A 10 -49.41 -23.03 26.49
CA ALA A 10 -48.00 -22.78 26.74
C ALA A 10 -47.48 -21.74 25.73
N VAL A 11 -46.97 -20.62 26.24
CA VAL A 11 -46.29 -19.61 25.42
C VAL A 11 -45.05 -20.28 24.84
N LEU A 12 -45.04 -20.52 23.53
CA LEU A 12 -43.86 -21.00 22.83
C LEU A 12 -42.85 -19.86 22.79
N ASP A 13 -41.82 -19.94 23.63
CA ASP A 13 -40.68 -19.02 23.59
C ASP A 13 -40.11 -18.95 22.17
N ALA A 14 -39.81 -17.74 21.71
CA ALA A 14 -39.24 -17.51 20.39
C ALA A 14 -37.93 -18.32 20.24
N PRO A 15 -37.67 -18.92 19.06
CA PRO A 15 -36.50 -19.75 18.86
C PRO A 15 -35.21 -18.94 19.13
N PRO A 16 -34.22 -19.53 19.83
CA PRO A 16 -32.99 -18.83 20.16
C PRO A 16 -32.28 -18.39 18.87
N LYS A 17 -31.87 -17.12 18.83
CA LYS A 17 -31.13 -16.57 17.68
C LYS A 17 -29.87 -17.39 17.46
N ARG A 18 -29.72 -17.95 16.25
CA ARG A 18 -28.51 -18.67 15.87
C ARG A 18 -27.34 -17.68 15.83
N PRO A 19 -26.19 -18.01 16.44
CA PRO A 19 -25.01 -17.16 16.34
C PRO A 19 -24.55 -17.06 14.89
N PHE A 20 -23.96 -15.91 14.52
CA PHE A 20 -23.47 -15.63 13.17
C PHE A 20 -22.41 -16.64 12.69
N LEU A 21 -21.57 -17.12 13.62
CA LEU A 21 -20.57 -18.15 13.33
C LEU A 21 -21.08 -19.54 13.69
N SER A 22 -20.93 -20.48 12.77
CA SER A 22 -21.18 -21.89 13.05
C SER A 22 -20.24 -22.40 14.16
N PRO A 23 -20.66 -23.40 14.96
CA PRO A 23 -19.82 -23.97 16.02
C PRO A 23 -18.46 -24.47 15.53
N ILE A 24 -18.41 -24.99 14.29
CA ILE A 24 -17.16 -25.45 13.65
C ILE A 24 -16.23 -24.27 13.33
N ASN A 25 -16.76 -23.19 12.76
CA ASN A 25 -15.95 -22.02 12.42
C ASN A 25 -15.44 -21.31 13.67
N ARG A 26 -16.24 -21.30 14.74
CA ARG A 26 -15.80 -20.78 16.04
C ARG A 26 -14.63 -21.58 16.60
N ARG A 27 -14.70 -22.92 16.61
CA ARG A 27 -13.59 -23.78 17.03
C ARG A 27 -12.33 -23.57 16.19
N ARG A 28 -12.48 -23.41 14.87
CA ARG A 28 -11.35 -23.12 13.97
C ARG A 28 -10.68 -21.79 14.31
N LEU A 29 -11.47 -20.75 14.62
CA LEU A 29 -10.97 -19.45 15.02
C LEU A 29 -10.25 -19.52 16.39
N GLU A 30 -10.83 -20.22 17.36
CA GLU A 30 -10.21 -20.44 18.68
C GLU A 30 -8.86 -21.19 18.54
N ASN A 31 -8.80 -22.23 17.70
CA ASN A 31 -7.55 -22.96 17.42
C ASN A 31 -6.50 -22.07 16.73
N PHE A 32 -6.93 -21.18 15.82
CA PHE A 32 -6.03 -20.23 15.17
C PHE A 32 -5.45 -19.22 16.17
N GLN A 33 -6.30 -18.65 17.04
CA GLN A 33 -5.88 -17.70 18.07
C GLN A 33 -4.97 -18.35 19.13
N ALA A 34 -5.15 -19.64 19.42
CA ALA A 34 -4.28 -20.40 20.31
C ALA A 34 -2.84 -20.52 19.75
N ASN A 35 -2.67 -20.55 18.42
CA ASN A 35 -1.35 -20.54 17.80
C ASN A 35 -0.78 -19.12 17.75
N ARG A 36 -0.06 -18.73 18.81
CA ARG A 36 0.55 -17.39 18.95
C ARG A 36 1.36 -16.97 17.74
N ARG A 37 2.17 -17.87 17.16
CA ARG A 37 3.03 -17.53 16.00
C ARG A 37 2.16 -17.23 14.77
N GLY A 38 1.19 -18.09 14.48
CA GLY A 38 0.25 -17.89 13.37
C GLY A 38 -0.55 -16.60 13.52
N TYR A 39 -1.01 -16.31 14.75
CA TYR A 39 -1.78 -15.10 15.05
C TYR A 39 -0.95 -13.81 14.84
N TRP A 40 0.29 -13.78 15.33
CA TRP A 40 1.19 -12.63 15.11
C TRP A 40 1.58 -12.48 13.64
N SER A 41 1.91 -13.57 12.94
CA SER A 41 2.24 -13.51 11.51
C SER A 41 1.07 -12.97 10.68
N PHE A 42 -0.18 -13.34 11.03
CA PHE A 42 -1.37 -12.81 10.39
C PHE A 42 -1.51 -11.31 10.58
N TRP A 43 -1.29 -10.79 11.79
CA TRP A 43 -1.37 -9.35 12.05
C TRP A 43 -0.26 -8.57 11.35
N ILE A 44 0.98 -9.07 11.38
CA ILE A 44 2.10 -8.46 10.64
C ILE A 44 1.76 -8.41 9.15
N PHE A 45 1.32 -9.53 8.58
CA PHE A 45 0.91 -9.62 7.19
C PHE A 45 -0.24 -8.65 6.86
N MET A 46 -1.27 -8.60 7.71
CA MET A 46 -2.41 -7.70 7.53
C MET A 46 -1.99 -6.23 7.54
N VAL A 47 -1.14 -5.83 8.48
CA VAL A 47 -0.62 -4.46 8.55
C VAL A 47 0.19 -4.13 7.31
N LEU A 48 1.13 -5.00 6.91
CA LEU A 48 1.93 -4.80 5.70
C LEU A 48 1.03 -4.71 4.46
N PHE A 49 0.03 -5.59 4.32
CA PHE A 49 -0.89 -5.58 3.20
C PHE A 49 -1.74 -4.32 3.14
N VAL A 50 -2.29 -3.87 4.28
CA VAL A 50 -3.06 -2.62 4.31
C VAL A 50 -2.17 -1.44 3.94
N LEU A 51 -0.93 -1.37 4.45
CA LEU A 51 0.02 -0.31 4.07
C LEU A 51 0.29 -0.32 2.57
N THR A 52 0.49 -1.49 1.96
CA THR A 52 0.78 -1.55 0.53
C THR A 52 -0.42 -1.25 -0.35
N LEU A 53 -1.67 -1.43 0.11
CA LEU A 53 -2.85 -0.92 -0.61
C LEU A 53 -2.80 0.59 -0.82
N PHE A 54 -2.16 1.33 0.09
CA PHE A 54 -1.92 2.76 0.00
C PHE A 54 -0.48 3.10 -0.44
N ALA A 55 0.12 2.26 -1.29
CA ALA A 55 1.51 2.44 -1.75
C ALA A 55 1.77 3.84 -2.32
N GLU A 56 0.82 4.43 -3.04
CA GLU A 56 0.93 5.75 -3.66
C GLU A 56 1.06 6.88 -2.63
N LEU A 57 0.69 6.65 -1.37
CA LEU A 57 0.86 7.60 -0.27
C LEU A 57 2.21 7.44 0.44
N ILE A 58 2.86 6.29 0.27
CA ILE A 58 4.10 5.92 0.97
C ILE A 58 5.31 6.06 0.05
N ALA A 59 5.18 5.61 -1.20
CA ALA A 59 6.22 5.56 -2.21
C ALA A 59 5.69 6.07 -3.55
N ASN A 60 6.04 7.30 -3.92
CA ASN A 60 5.59 7.91 -5.17
C ASN A 60 6.59 8.95 -5.67
N ASP A 61 6.76 9.06 -6.98
CA ASP A 61 7.55 10.13 -7.62
C ASP A 61 6.77 11.44 -7.75
N ARG A 62 5.51 11.43 -7.33
CA ARG A 62 4.64 12.60 -7.26
C ARG A 62 4.36 13.00 -5.82
N PRO A 63 4.28 14.30 -5.52
CA PRO A 63 3.85 14.75 -4.21
C PRO A 63 2.38 14.45 -3.96
N LEU A 64 2.03 14.34 -2.68
CA LEU A 64 0.65 14.10 -2.24
C LEU A 64 -0.22 15.34 -2.46
N VAL A 65 0.33 16.50 -2.08
CA VAL A 65 -0.33 17.79 -2.16
C VAL A 65 0.69 18.85 -2.55
N VAL A 66 0.29 19.76 -3.42
CA VAL A 66 1.05 20.95 -3.80
C VAL A 66 0.16 22.16 -3.63
N SER A 67 0.62 23.16 -2.88
CA SER A 67 0.01 24.50 -2.92
C SER A 67 0.85 25.33 -3.87
N TYR A 68 0.23 25.95 -4.88
CA TYR A 68 0.92 26.79 -5.86
C TYR A 68 0.05 27.99 -6.26
N LYS A 69 0.55 29.21 -6.08
CA LYS A 69 -0.13 30.47 -6.45
C LYS A 69 -1.58 30.59 -5.94
N GLY A 70 -1.86 30.02 -4.75
CA GLY A 70 -3.18 30.03 -4.11
C GLY A 70 -4.10 28.86 -4.46
N GLU A 71 -3.69 27.98 -5.37
CA GLU A 71 -4.41 26.75 -5.72
C GLU A 71 -3.80 25.54 -4.99
N THR A 72 -4.66 24.61 -4.54
CA THR A 72 -4.23 23.33 -3.96
C THR A 72 -4.42 22.20 -4.96
N LEU A 73 -3.32 21.60 -5.39
CA LEU A 73 -3.24 20.52 -6.35
C LEU A 73 -3.02 19.19 -5.63
N PHE A 74 -3.51 18.10 -6.24
CA PHE A 74 -3.31 16.73 -5.73
C PHE A 74 -2.62 15.84 -6.77
N PRO A 75 -1.30 15.99 -6.99
CA PRO A 75 -0.59 15.31 -8.09
C PRO A 75 -0.56 13.78 -8.00
N VAL A 76 -0.77 13.24 -6.80
CA VAL A 76 -0.95 11.80 -6.57
C VAL A 76 -2.22 11.24 -7.25
N LEU A 77 -3.22 12.08 -7.53
CA LEU A 77 -4.50 11.68 -8.13
C LEU A 77 -4.67 12.16 -9.57
N VAL A 78 -4.06 13.28 -9.93
CA VAL A 78 -4.30 13.98 -11.20
C VAL A 78 -2.98 14.36 -11.87
N ASP A 79 -2.91 14.13 -13.17
CA ASP A 79 -1.82 14.62 -14.01
C ASP A 79 -1.96 16.12 -14.27
N TYR A 80 -0.88 16.85 -14.03
CA TYR A 80 -0.80 18.28 -14.29
C TYR A 80 0.29 18.56 -15.33
N PRO A 81 0.04 19.41 -16.34
CA PRO A 81 1.04 19.76 -17.32
C PRO A 81 2.09 20.68 -16.72
N GLU A 82 3.33 20.53 -17.17
CA GLU A 82 4.47 21.27 -16.63
C GLU A 82 4.41 22.76 -17.01
N GLU A 83 3.67 23.09 -18.06
CA GLU A 83 3.33 24.47 -18.45
C GLU A 83 2.73 25.29 -17.30
N MET A 84 2.03 24.66 -16.35
CA MET A 84 1.50 25.36 -15.17
C MET A 84 2.61 25.92 -14.27
N PHE A 85 3.78 25.28 -14.28
CA PHE A 85 4.96 25.66 -13.51
C PHE A 85 6.04 26.31 -14.40
N GLY A 86 5.70 26.68 -15.64
CA GLY A 86 6.64 27.32 -16.57
C GLY A 86 7.52 26.37 -17.38
N GLY A 87 7.26 25.06 -17.34
CA GLY A 87 7.88 24.08 -18.23
C GLY A 87 7.10 23.86 -19.53
N PHE A 88 7.39 22.76 -20.23
CA PHE A 88 6.81 22.49 -21.57
C PHE A 88 6.33 21.04 -21.76
N PHE A 89 6.50 20.18 -20.76
CA PHE A 89 6.09 18.79 -20.85
C PHE A 89 4.62 18.57 -20.50
N ALA A 90 4.02 17.54 -21.10
CA ALA A 90 2.60 17.21 -20.89
C ALA A 90 2.28 16.72 -19.47
N ILE A 91 3.27 16.14 -18.78
CA ILE A 91 3.15 15.66 -17.41
C ILE A 91 4.33 16.22 -16.64
N THR A 92 4.04 16.86 -15.51
CA THR A 92 5.04 17.49 -14.66
C THR A 92 5.97 16.47 -14.01
N ASN A 93 7.27 16.65 -14.16
CA ASN A 93 8.26 15.97 -13.33
C ASN A 93 8.56 16.77 -12.05
N TYR A 94 7.87 16.44 -10.96
CA TYR A 94 8.03 17.13 -9.68
C TYR A 94 9.40 16.91 -9.00
N ARG A 95 10.20 15.95 -9.49
CA ARG A 95 11.57 15.73 -8.99
C ARG A 95 12.58 16.67 -9.65
N ASP A 96 12.22 17.35 -10.73
CA ASP A 96 13.09 18.32 -11.37
C ASP A 96 13.36 19.49 -10.40
N PRO A 97 14.64 19.84 -10.13
CA PRO A 97 14.97 20.99 -9.29
C PRO A 97 14.29 22.28 -9.72
N PHE A 98 14.17 22.53 -11.03
CA PHE A 98 13.53 23.74 -11.55
C PHE A 98 12.06 23.84 -11.13
N ILE A 99 11.31 22.74 -11.28
CA ILE A 99 9.88 22.68 -10.91
C ILE A 99 9.71 22.79 -9.40
N LYS A 100 10.57 22.11 -8.65
CA LYS A 100 10.53 22.15 -7.18
C LYS A 100 10.77 23.56 -6.65
N ASP A 101 11.81 24.24 -7.15
CA ASP A 101 12.18 25.58 -6.72
C ASP A 101 11.08 26.60 -7.09
N GLU A 102 10.48 26.47 -8.28
CA GLU A 102 9.35 27.32 -8.70
C GLU A 102 8.12 27.15 -7.80
N ILE A 103 7.81 25.91 -7.39
CA ILE A 103 6.70 25.64 -6.48
C ILE A 103 7.00 26.17 -5.08
N GLU A 104 8.20 25.93 -4.55
CA GLU A 104 8.61 26.39 -3.22
C GLU A 104 8.70 27.92 -3.14
N ALA A 105 9.04 28.61 -4.24
CA ALA A 105 9.00 30.06 -4.32
C ALA A 105 7.58 30.65 -4.24
N ASN A 106 6.57 29.90 -4.69
CA ASN A 106 5.18 30.36 -4.81
C ASN A 106 4.18 29.53 -3.97
N GLY A 107 4.68 28.74 -3.01
CA GLY A 107 3.88 27.71 -2.38
C GLY A 107 4.67 26.69 -1.57
N TRP A 108 4.14 25.47 -1.47
CA TRP A 108 4.75 24.38 -0.70
C TRP A 108 4.37 23.01 -1.27
N ILE A 109 5.19 22.00 -0.96
CA ILE A 109 5.02 20.62 -1.41
C ILE A 109 4.97 19.68 -0.20
N LEU A 110 3.99 18.77 -0.18
CA LEU A 110 3.94 17.64 0.73
C LEU A 110 4.30 16.35 -0.02
N TRP A 111 5.49 15.82 0.26
CA TRP A 111 5.98 14.58 -0.33
C TRP A 111 5.57 13.34 0.47
N PRO A 112 5.37 12.17 -0.19
CA PRO A 112 5.42 10.88 0.48
C PRO A 112 6.81 10.64 1.13
N PRO A 113 6.90 9.72 2.12
CA PRO A 113 8.16 9.33 2.73
C PRO A 113 9.22 8.84 1.74
N ILE A 114 8.82 8.09 0.69
CA ILE A 114 9.71 7.61 -0.37
C ILE A 114 9.32 8.32 -1.66
N ARG A 115 10.25 9.08 -2.24
CA ARG A 115 9.98 9.95 -3.41
C ARG A 115 10.20 9.25 -4.75
N TYR A 116 9.91 7.95 -4.80
CA TYR A 116 10.09 7.09 -5.96
C TYR A 116 8.84 6.25 -6.19
N SER A 117 8.40 6.17 -7.44
CA SER A 117 7.52 5.09 -7.90
C SER A 117 8.36 3.86 -8.26
N TYR A 118 7.69 2.73 -8.51
CA TYR A 118 8.37 1.48 -8.88
C TYR A 118 9.13 1.52 -10.21
N GLN A 119 8.89 2.55 -11.04
CA GLN A 119 9.54 2.74 -12.34
C GLN A 119 10.59 3.85 -12.34
N THR A 120 10.55 4.76 -11.37
CA THR A 120 11.45 5.92 -11.29
C THR A 120 12.90 5.46 -11.22
N VAL A 121 13.71 5.96 -12.15
CA VAL A 121 15.16 5.77 -12.15
C VAL A 121 15.78 6.91 -11.37
N ASN A 122 16.63 6.60 -10.40
CA ASN A 122 17.39 7.60 -9.65
C ASN A 122 18.64 8.00 -10.47
N THR A 123 18.74 9.29 -10.79
CA THR A 123 19.90 9.88 -11.48
C THR A 123 20.98 10.38 -10.52
N GLU A 124 20.64 10.58 -9.25
CA GLU A 124 21.53 11.08 -8.20
C GLU A 124 22.18 9.94 -7.41
N LEU A 125 22.72 8.93 -8.11
CA LEU A 125 23.31 7.74 -7.46
C LEU A 125 24.77 7.95 -7.05
N PRO A 126 25.16 7.57 -5.82
CA PRO A 126 26.53 7.75 -5.32
C PRO A 126 27.54 6.78 -5.96
N SER A 127 27.05 5.70 -6.57
CA SER A 127 27.84 4.70 -7.29
C SER A 127 27.06 4.23 -8.51
N PRO A 128 27.72 3.65 -9.54
CA PRO A 128 27.00 2.96 -10.61
C PRO A 128 26.03 1.91 -10.05
N ALA A 129 24.86 1.79 -10.68
CA ALA A 129 23.85 0.83 -10.29
C ALA A 129 24.39 -0.61 -10.38
N PRO A 130 24.03 -1.52 -9.45
CA PRO A 130 23.20 -1.29 -8.26
C PRO A 130 23.97 -0.61 -7.12
N SER A 131 23.34 0.35 -6.44
CA SER A 131 23.90 0.97 -5.24
C SER A 131 23.45 0.26 -3.96
N PRO A 132 24.28 0.18 -2.92
CA PRO A 132 23.87 -0.38 -1.63
C PRO A 132 22.84 0.51 -0.90
N PRO A 133 22.21 -0.02 0.17
CA PRO A 133 21.40 0.77 1.11
C PRO A 133 22.11 2.03 1.62
N TRP A 134 21.41 3.17 1.67
CA TRP A 134 22.04 4.44 2.06
C TRP A 134 22.62 4.44 3.48
N TRP A 135 22.05 3.66 4.41
CA TRP A 135 22.53 3.58 5.79
C TRP A 135 23.83 2.78 5.95
N LEU A 136 24.33 2.16 4.88
CA LEU A 136 25.65 1.54 4.85
C LEU A 136 26.74 2.49 4.34
N MET A 137 26.37 3.72 3.96
CA MET A 137 27.27 4.72 3.39
C MET A 137 27.53 5.86 4.38
N THR A 138 28.67 6.52 4.23
CA THR A 138 28.94 7.79 4.89
C THR A 138 28.05 8.91 4.31
N PRO A 139 27.79 10.00 5.06
CA PRO A 139 27.05 11.15 4.55
C PRO A 139 27.64 11.75 3.27
N GLU A 140 28.96 11.77 3.15
CA GLU A 140 29.67 12.31 1.99
C GLU A 140 29.51 11.39 0.77
N GLU A 141 29.64 10.07 0.97
CA GLU A 141 29.45 9.08 -0.10
C GLU A 141 28.03 9.13 -0.65
N ARG A 142 27.01 9.07 0.23
CA ARG A 142 25.60 8.99 -0.20
C ARG A 142 25.11 10.24 -0.93
N CYS A 143 25.73 11.40 -0.69
CA CYS A 143 25.37 12.66 -1.33
C CYS A 143 26.32 13.05 -2.48
N SER A 144 27.26 12.18 -2.87
CA SER A 144 28.33 12.54 -3.82
C SER A 144 27.87 12.93 -5.23
N ALA A 145 26.67 12.50 -5.63
CA ALA A 145 26.07 12.84 -6.93
C ALA A 145 25.25 14.14 -6.92
N TYR A 146 24.98 14.71 -5.74
CA TYR A 146 24.28 15.98 -5.61
C TYR A 146 25.23 17.17 -5.80
N LEU A 147 24.72 18.29 -6.33
CA LEU A 147 25.54 19.45 -6.67
C LEU A 147 26.22 20.07 -5.45
N GLU A 148 25.49 20.19 -4.33
CA GLU A 148 26.00 20.74 -3.07
C GLU A 148 26.42 19.66 -2.07
N GLY A 149 26.51 18.40 -2.51
CA GLY A 149 26.86 17.27 -1.66
C GLY A 149 25.94 17.15 -0.44
N VAL A 150 26.52 17.10 0.75
CA VAL A 150 25.79 16.94 2.02
C VAL A 150 24.89 18.14 2.34
N ALA A 151 25.19 19.32 1.81
CA ALA A 151 24.40 20.53 2.03
C ALA A 151 23.17 20.61 1.11
N ASP A 152 23.11 19.77 0.08
CA ASP A 152 22.04 19.80 -0.92
C ASP A 152 20.67 19.49 -0.28
N PRO A 153 19.64 20.35 -0.44
CA PRO A 153 18.30 20.12 0.09
C PRO A 153 17.66 18.82 -0.42
N ASN A 154 18.09 18.34 -1.58
CA ASN A 154 17.60 17.11 -2.19
C ASN A 154 18.29 15.86 -1.62
N CYS A 155 19.45 15.96 -0.96
CA CYS A 155 20.06 14.83 -0.25
C CYS A 155 19.38 14.57 1.12
N ASN A 156 18.09 14.21 1.08
CA ASN A 156 17.27 13.95 2.26
C ASN A 156 16.76 12.49 2.29
N ALA A 157 16.25 12.05 3.44
CA ALA A 157 15.80 10.67 3.66
C ALA A 157 14.77 10.16 2.65
N GLY A 158 13.97 11.03 2.01
CA GLY A 158 12.98 10.62 1.02
C GLY A 158 13.53 10.42 -0.39
N ASN A 159 14.66 11.06 -0.71
CA ASN A 159 15.39 10.87 -1.98
C ASN A 159 16.53 9.85 -1.86
N LEU A 160 16.90 9.43 -0.65
CA LEU A 160 17.86 8.35 -0.46
C LEU A 160 17.20 6.99 -0.69
N ASN A 161 17.90 6.06 -1.33
CA ASN A 161 17.41 4.71 -1.57
C ASN A 161 17.62 3.83 -0.34
N TRP A 162 16.54 3.52 0.38
CA TRP A 162 16.58 2.82 1.67
C TRP A 162 17.25 1.46 1.51
N LEU A 163 16.72 0.57 0.68
CA LEU A 163 17.33 -0.74 0.42
C LEU A 163 18.30 -0.75 -0.78
N GLY A 164 18.73 0.43 -1.24
CA GLY A 164 19.56 0.56 -2.43
C GLY A 164 18.76 0.50 -3.73
N THR A 165 19.45 0.30 -4.84
CA THR A 165 18.84 0.23 -6.18
C THR A 165 19.02 -1.12 -6.86
N ASP A 166 18.18 -1.36 -7.87
CA ASP A 166 18.41 -2.44 -8.83
C ASP A 166 19.48 -2.06 -9.87
N ASP A 167 19.71 -2.96 -10.84
CA ASP A 167 20.65 -2.81 -11.96
C ASP A 167 20.30 -1.66 -12.92
N GLN A 168 19.07 -1.16 -12.86
CA GLN A 168 18.57 -0.05 -13.66
C GLN A 168 18.54 1.28 -12.87
N GLY A 169 19.02 1.28 -11.61
CA GLY A 169 19.02 2.47 -10.76
C GLY A 169 17.66 2.81 -10.15
N ARG A 170 16.71 1.86 -10.10
CA ARG A 170 15.40 2.07 -9.47
C ARG A 170 15.40 1.70 -8.00
N ASP A 171 14.58 2.38 -7.21
CA ASP A 171 14.48 2.15 -5.76
C ASP A 171 13.92 0.75 -5.42
N VAL A 172 14.66 -0.02 -4.63
CA VAL A 172 14.27 -1.38 -4.23
C VAL A 172 13.08 -1.37 -3.26
N VAL A 173 12.98 -0.39 -2.35
CA VAL A 173 11.87 -0.35 -1.37
C VAL A 173 10.55 -0.09 -2.05
N ALA A 174 10.48 0.91 -2.94
CA ALA A 174 9.30 1.18 -3.73
C ALA A 174 8.89 -0.09 -4.49
N ARG A 175 9.82 -0.73 -5.20
CA ARG A 175 9.52 -1.96 -5.97
C ARG A 175 9.00 -3.09 -5.10
N LEU A 176 9.51 -3.27 -3.87
CA LEU A 176 9.00 -4.27 -2.94
C LEU A 176 7.59 -3.94 -2.45
N ILE A 177 7.28 -2.68 -2.13
CA ILE A 177 5.92 -2.26 -1.71
C ILE A 177 4.91 -2.54 -2.82
N TYR A 178 5.19 -2.06 -4.04
CA TYR A 178 4.31 -2.25 -5.19
C TYR A 178 4.21 -3.73 -5.60
N GLY A 179 5.33 -4.46 -5.61
CA GLY A 179 5.38 -5.88 -5.95
C GLY A 179 4.63 -6.76 -4.96
N PHE A 180 4.75 -6.49 -3.66
CA PHE A 180 4.01 -7.20 -2.62
C PHE A 180 2.50 -6.99 -2.77
N ARG A 181 2.04 -5.74 -3.00
CA ARG A 181 0.62 -5.45 -3.26
C ARG A 181 0.08 -6.28 -4.41
N ILE A 182 0.74 -6.24 -5.57
CA ILE A 182 0.28 -6.92 -6.78
C ILE A 182 0.24 -8.44 -6.55
N SER A 183 1.27 -9.00 -5.93
CA SER A 183 1.37 -10.44 -5.68
C SER A 183 0.25 -10.95 -4.76
N VAL A 184 -0.02 -10.24 -3.66
CA VAL A 184 -1.07 -10.62 -2.71
C VAL A 184 -2.46 -10.45 -3.32
N LEU A 185 -2.73 -9.33 -3.99
CA LEU A 185 -4.02 -9.11 -4.66
C LEU A 185 -4.28 -10.17 -5.72
N PHE A 186 -3.28 -10.50 -6.53
CA PHE A 186 -3.38 -11.58 -7.51
C PHE A 186 -3.71 -12.92 -6.85
N GLY A 187 -3.00 -13.30 -5.78
CA GLY A 187 -3.25 -14.54 -5.05
C GLY A 187 -4.65 -14.63 -4.45
N LEU A 188 -5.13 -13.53 -3.84
CA LEU A 188 -6.47 -13.46 -3.27
C LEU A 188 -7.56 -13.55 -4.33
N VAL A 189 -7.40 -12.82 -5.42
CA VAL A 189 -8.33 -12.83 -6.56
C VAL A 189 -8.37 -14.22 -7.19
N LEU A 190 -7.21 -14.81 -7.47
CA LEU A 190 -7.11 -16.16 -8.03
C LEU A 190 -7.78 -17.20 -7.13
N ALA A 191 -7.50 -17.18 -5.83
CA ALA A 191 -8.10 -18.11 -4.87
C ALA A 191 -9.64 -17.97 -4.81
N ALA A 192 -10.16 -16.74 -4.85
CA ALA A 192 -11.59 -16.47 -4.88
C ALA A 192 -12.24 -17.04 -6.15
N PHE A 193 -11.68 -16.75 -7.33
CA PHE A 193 -12.18 -17.27 -8.60
C PHE A 193 -12.09 -18.80 -8.68
N SER A 194 -10.96 -19.40 -8.29
CA SER A 194 -10.79 -20.85 -8.25
C SER A 194 -11.79 -21.52 -7.31
N SER A 195 -12.08 -20.89 -6.16
CA SER A 195 -13.08 -21.41 -5.22
C SER A 195 -14.48 -21.38 -5.81
N VAL A 196 -14.86 -20.29 -6.49
CA VAL A 196 -16.17 -20.20 -7.17
C VAL A 196 -16.33 -21.28 -8.23
N VAL A 197 -15.32 -21.45 -9.09
CA VAL A 197 -15.35 -22.48 -10.15
C VAL A 197 -15.38 -23.89 -9.54
N GLY A 198 -14.55 -24.16 -8.53
CA GLY A 198 -14.50 -25.45 -7.87
C GLY A 198 -15.80 -25.81 -7.15
N ILE A 199 -16.43 -24.85 -6.46
CA ILE A 199 -17.73 -25.03 -5.82
C ILE A 199 -18.82 -25.29 -6.86
N ALA A 200 -18.84 -24.52 -7.95
CA ALA A 200 -19.83 -24.70 -9.01
C ALA A 200 -19.71 -26.08 -9.68
N ALA A 201 -18.49 -26.47 -10.08
CA ALA A 201 -18.24 -27.79 -10.67
C ALA A 201 -18.59 -28.93 -9.70
N GLY A 202 -18.18 -28.81 -8.42
CA GLY A 202 -18.50 -29.80 -7.40
C GLY A 202 -20.00 -29.90 -7.11
N ALA A 203 -20.74 -28.79 -7.14
CA ALA A 203 -22.19 -28.78 -6.97
C ALA A 203 -22.90 -29.46 -8.15
N VAL A 204 -22.47 -29.20 -9.38
CA VAL A 204 -23.00 -29.87 -10.58
C VAL A 204 -22.75 -31.38 -10.50
N GLN A 205 -21.52 -31.79 -10.18
CA GLN A 205 -21.19 -33.22 -10.02
C GLN A 205 -22.01 -33.89 -8.91
N GLY A 206 -22.21 -33.21 -7.77
CA GLY A 206 -23.01 -33.75 -6.67
C GLY A 206 -24.52 -33.79 -6.92
N TYR A 207 -25.03 -33.06 -7.92
CA TYR A 207 -26.44 -33.15 -8.33
C TYR A 207 -26.71 -34.33 -9.27
N PHE A 208 -25.74 -34.68 -10.13
CA PHE A 208 -25.86 -35.74 -11.14
C PHE A 208 -25.24 -37.09 -10.75
N GLY A 209 -24.41 -37.16 -9.71
CA GLY A 209 -23.78 -38.38 -9.19
C GLY A 209 -24.52 -38.94 -7.98
#